data_AF-A0A6J7DZQ1-F1
#
_entry.id   AF-A0A6J7DZQ1-F1
#
_cell.length_a   1.000
_cell.length_b   1.000
_cell.length_c   1.000
_cell.angle_alpha   90.00
_cell.angle_beta   90.00
_cell.angle_gamma   90.00
#
_symmetry.space_group_name_H-M   'P 1'
#
loop_
_entity.id
_entity.type
_entity.pdbx_description
1 polymer ?
#
loop_
_entity_poly.entity_id
_entity_poly.type
_entity_poly.pdbx_seq_one_letter_code
_entity_poly.pdbx_strand_id
1 'polypeptide(L)'
;MKSRKNAQSRTLRASALVAVAVAGITVSGCTNEDPTKNADVVKGKKLFVQKCGACHVLGRAGTKGVTGPNLDDAFRIARVERWGDKGIAGVVYGQIGYPGRTTLMPANLVKGQDAKDVAAYVAAVAAVPGKDTGLLAAAVPTPGGGKPAVEQNGVLTIEADPNGQLAYTQTTATATAGPVELRMPNKSGVPHNIEIEGASIATNIVKSGTASAKGTLKPGTFTYFCAVPGHRAGGMVGKLTVK
;
A
#
# COMPACT_ATOMS: atom_id res chain seq x y z
N MET A 1 -86.01 13.80 5.75
CA MET A 1 -84.99 14.65 5.10
C MET A 1 -84.64 15.82 6.02
N LYS A 2 -83.33 16.13 6.08
CA LYS A 2 -82.66 17.23 6.78
C LYS A 2 -82.44 17.11 8.29
N SER A 3 -81.25 17.55 8.65
CA SER A 3 -80.32 16.96 9.61
C SER A 3 -80.12 17.86 10.83
N ARG A 4 -79.56 17.26 11.87
CA ARG A 4 -79.57 17.61 13.28
C ARG A 4 -78.85 18.93 13.63
N LYS A 5 -79.60 19.77 14.35
CA LYS A 5 -79.28 20.66 15.48
C LYS A 5 -77.80 20.82 15.87
N ASN A 6 -77.30 22.05 15.76
CA ASN A 6 -76.01 22.51 16.28
C ASN A 6 -76.16 22.94 17.75
N ALA A 7 -75.35 22.34 18.62
CA ALA A 7 -75.38 22.50 20.06
C ALA A 7 -74.42 23.59 20.57
N GLN A 8 -74.71 24.01 21.79
CA GLN A 8 -74.32 25.24 22.46
C GLN A 8 -72.85 25.32 22.91
N SER A 9 -72.44 26.57 23.08
CA SER A 9 -71.39 27.17 23.93
C SER A 9 -70.70 26.30 24.99
N ARG A 10 -69.39 26.54 25.20
CA ARG A 10 -68.83 27.14 26.44
C ARG A 10 -67.30 27.06 26.54
N THR A 11 -66.74 28.16 27.08
CA THR A 11 -65.60 28.28 28.02
C THR A 11 -64.17 27.98 27.57
N LEU A 12 -63.34 29.03 27.67
CA LEU A 12 -61.89 29.00 27.76
C LEU A 12 -61.39 28.11 28.91
N ARG A 13 -60.37 27.30 28.65
CA ARG A 13 -59.37 26.87 29.64
C ARG A 13 -57.98 26.83 29.01
N ALA A 14 -57.14 27.77 29.43
CA ALA A 14 -55.70 27.72 29.24
C ALA A 14 -55.14 26.45 29.88
N SER A 15 -54.32 25.70 29.13
CA SER A 15 -53.52 24.60 29.66
C SER A 15 -52.09 24.81 29.17
N ALA A 16 -51.24 25.22 30.10
CA ALA A 16 -49.81 25.37 29.90
C ALA A 16 -49.18 23.99 29.64
N LEU A 17 -48.62 23.79 28.44
CA LEU A 17 -47.77 22.66 28.13
C LEU A 17 -46.38 22.94 28.70
N VAL A 18 -46.04 22.26 29.79
CA VAL A 18 -44.69 22.18 30.34
C VAL A 18 -43.82 21.40 29.34
N ALA A 19 -42.92 22.10 28.66
CA ALA A 19 -41.89 21.49 27.84
C ALA A 19 -40.82 20.88 28.76
N VAL A 20 -40.84 19.56 28.94
CA VAL A 20 -39.70 18.83 29.52
C VAL A 20 -38.64 18.73 28.43
N ALA A 21 -37.71 19.68 28.44
CA ALA A 21 -36.48 19.59 27.66
C ALA A 21 -35.59 18.51 28.31
N VAL A 22 -35.69 17.28 27.80
CA VAL A 22 -34.66 16.26 28.06
C VAL A 22 -33.41 16.73 27.31
N ALA A 23 -32.52 17.42 28.01
CA ALA A 23 -31.16 17.66 27.56
C ALA A 23 -30.46 16.29 27.45
N GLY A 24 -30.49 15.70 26.25
CA GLY A 24 -29.72 14.51 25.94
C GLY A 24 -28.25 14.84 26.15
N ILE A 25 -27.65 14.22 27.17
CA ILE A 25 -26.22 14.21 27.37
C ILE A 25 -25.63 13.53 26.13
N THR A 26 -25.16 14.32 25.17
CA THR A 26 -24.31 13.81 24.10
C THR A 26 -22.98 13.47 24.72
N VAL A 27 -22.83 12.21 25.14
CA VAL A 27 -21.51 11.64 25.39
C VAL A 27 -20.78 11.74 24.06
N SER A 28 -19.88 12.72 23.93
CA SER A 28 -18.87 12.76 22.88
C SER A 28 -17.88 11.62 23.12
N GLY A 29 -18.36 10.38 22.94
CA GLY A 29 -17.47 9.29 22.64
C GLY A 29 -16.86 9.62 21.30
N CYS A 30 -15.53 9.58 21.20
CA CYS A 30 -14.87 9.49 19.90
C CYS A 30 -15.58 8.36 19.16
N THR A 31 -16.36 8.68 18.13
CA THR A 31 -16.97 7.67 17.29
C THR A 31 -15.82 7.02 16.55
N ASN A 32 -15.27 5.96 17.13
CA ASN A 32 -14.32 5.08 16.48
C ASN A 32 -15.10 4.41 15.36
N GLU A 33 -15.11 5.02 14.18
CA GLU A 33 -15.66 4.39 13.00
C GLU A 33 -14.93 3.06 12.81
N ASP A 34 -15.67 1.95 12.83
CA ASP A 34 -15.13 0.62 12.60
C ASP A 34 -14.57 0.53 11.17
N PRO A 35 -13.24 0.51 10.97
CA PRO A 35 -12.66 0.52 9.64
C PRO A 35 -12.88 -0.80 8.90
N THR A 36 -13.29 -1.85 9.61
CA THR A 36 -13.56 -3.16 9.02
C THR A 36 -14.96 -3.23 8.40
N LYS A 37 -15.85 -2.30 8.76
CA LYS A 37 -17.22 -2.27 8.23
C LYS A 37 -17.21 -1.91 6.74
N ASN A 38 -17.76 -2.81 5.91
CA ASN A 38 -17.82 -2.69 4.45
C ASN A 38 -16.45 -2.60 3.76
N ALA A 39 -15.38 -3.06 4.40
CA ALA A 39 -14.04 -3.00 3.81
C ALA A 39 -13.83 -4.07 2.73
N ASP A 40 -13.19 -3.68 1.63
CA ASP A 40 -12.71 -4.59 0.60
C ASP A 40 -11.24 -4.93 0.86
N VAL A 41 -10.98 -6.09 1.45
CA VAL A 41 -9.62 -6.55 1.78
C VAL A 41 -8.77 -6.87 0.54
N VAL A 42 -9.37 -7.18 -0.60
CA VAL A 42 -8.64 -7.46 -1.85
C VAL A 42 -8.13 -6.16 -2.46
N LYS A 43 -8.98 -5.13 -2.49
CA LYS A 43 -8.57 -3.78 -2.84
C LYS A 43 -7.57 -3.21 -1.82
N GLY A 44 -7.81 -3.46 -0.53
CA GLY A 44 -6.91 -3.11 0.56
C GLY A 44 -5.51 -3.66 0.37
N LYS A 45 -5.37 -4.94 -0.02
CA LYS A 45 -4.08 -5.54 -0.37
C LYS A 45 -3.39 -4.81 -1.52
N LYS A 46 -4.10 -4.56 -2.62
CA LYS A 46 -3.54 -3.85 -3.79
C LYS A 46 -2.99 -2.49 -3.40
N LEU A 47 -3.79 -1.71 -2.67
CA LEU A 47 -3.42 -0.39 -2.20
C LEU A 47 -2.25 -0.42 -1.21
N PHE A 48 -2.26 -1.38 -0.28
CA PHE A 48 -1.16 -1.56 0.67
C PHE A 48 0.15 -1.80 -0.07
N VAL A 49 0.19 -2.74 -1.02
CA VAL A 49 1.41 -3.02 -1.78
C VAL A 49 1.87 -1.78 -2.56
N GLN A 50 0.95 -1.07 -3.21
CA GLN A 50 1.24 0.12 -4.03
C GLN A 50 1.69 1.35 -3.25
N LYS A 51 1.15 1.56 -2.04
CA LYS A 51 1.32 2.82 -1.31
C LYS A 51 2.17 2.66 -0.05
N CYS A 52 2.22 1.47 0.53
CA CYS A 52 2.86 1.20 1.81
C CYS A 52 4.00 0.18 1.70
N GLY A 53 3.96 -0.71 0.69
CA GLY A 53 4.86 -1.86 0.56
C GLY A 53 6.33 -1.52 0.34
N ALA A 54 6.62 -0.35 -0.25
CA ALA A 54 7.98 0.17 -0.38
C ALA A 54 8.60 0.56 0.98
N CYS A 55 7.78 0.85 1.99
CA CYS A 55 8.26 1.27 3.32
C CYS A 55 8.11 0.18 4.39
N HIS A 56 7.04 -0.62 4.34
CA HIS A 56 6.71 -1.57 5.40
C HIS A 56 6.90 -3.02 4.98
N VAL A 57 7.36 -3.85 5.92
CA VAL A 57 7.27 -5.32 5.81
C VAL A 57 5.87 -5.77 6.24
N LEU A 58 5.26 -6.62 5.42
CA LEU A 58 4.05 -7.39 5.73
C LEU A 58 4.09 -8.69 4.94
N GLY A 59 4.34 -9.80 5.63
CA GLY A 59 4.71 -11.08 5.02
C GLY A 59 3.66 -11.61 4.05
N ARG A 60 2.37 -11.55 4.43
CA ARG A 60 1.28 -11.99 3.54
C ARG A 60 1.07 -11.09 2.32
N ALA A 61 1.51 -9.83 2.38
CA ALA A 61 1.52 -8.92 1.24
C ALA A 61 2.76 -9.07 0.36
N GLY A 62 3.79 -9.81 0.81
CA GLY A 62 5.06 -9.99 0.11
C GLY A 62 5.95 -8.75 0.09
N THR A 63 5.64 -7.73 0.90
CA THR A 63 6.36 -6.45 0.90
C THR A 63 7.63 -6.52 1.75
N LYS A 64 8.67 -5.81 1.30
CA LYS A 64 10.04 -5.88 1.86
C LYS A 64 10.62 -4.50 2.18
N GLY A 65 9.76 -3.49 2.34
CA GLY A 65 10.20 -2.15 2.68
C GLY A 65 10.94 -2.11 4.01
N VAL A 66 12.02 -1.33 4.09
CA VAL A 66 12.91 -1.27 5.26
C VAL A 66 12.90 0.09 5.98
N THR A 67 12.08 1.04 5.50
CA THR A 67 12.01 2.40 6.04
C THR A 67 11.08 2.49 7.25
N GLY A 68 9.95 1.79 7.18
CA GLY A 68 8.96 1.71 8.25
C GLY A 68 9.08 0.40 9.04
N PRO A 69 8.33 0.27 10.15
CA PRO A 69 8.31 -0.96 10.93
C PRO A 69 7.80 -2.16 10.12
N ASN A 70 8.25 -3.34 10.52
CA ASN A 70 7.61 -4.60 10.17
C ASN A 70 6.25 -4.69 10.89
N LEU A 71 5.18 -4.76 10.12
CA LEU A 71 3.82 -4.76 10.67
C LEU A 71 3.44 -6.11 11.28
N ASP A 72 4.06 -7.21 10.86
CA ASP A 72 3.89 -8.50 11.53
C ASP A 72 4.48 -8.47 12.94
N ASP A 73 5.64 -7.85 13.11
CA ASP A 73 6.27 -7.72 14.43
C ASP A 73 5.53 -6.71 15.31
N ALA A 74 5.14 -5.56 14.73
CA ALA A 74 4.48 -4.48 15.45
C ALA A 74 3.13 -4.90 16.06
N PHE A 75 2.37 -5.75 15.37
CA PHE A 75 1.06 -6.20 15.86
C PHE A 75 1.06 -7.53 16.60
N ARG A 76 2.25 -8.15 16.81
CA ARG A 76 2.36 -9.41 17.54
C ARG A 76 1.77 -9.34 18.95
N ILE A 77 2.08 -8.27 19.71
CA ILE A 77 1.54 -8.08 21.07
C ILE A 77 0.02 -7.84 21.03
N ALA A 78 -0.47 -7.04 20.09
CA ALA A 78 -1.91 -6.81 19.92
C ALA A 78 -2.69 -8.13 19.67
N ARG A 79 -2.08 -9.12 19.00
CA ARG A 79 -2.65 -10.47 18.87
C ARG A 79 -2.67 -11.24 20.18
N VAL A 80 -1.55 -11.22 20.93
CA VAL A 80 -1.45 -11.88 22.24
C VAL A 80 -2.48 -11.32 23.23
N GLU A 81 -2.66 -10.00 23.21
CA GLU A 81 -3.61 -9.27 24.06
C GLU A 81 -5.05 -9.28 23.52
N ARG A 82 -5.30 -9.96 22.38
CA ARG A 82 -6.63 -10.14 21.79
C ARG A 82 -7.37 -8.83 21.47
N TRP A 83 -6.66 -7.82 20.97
CA TRP A 83 -7.26 -6.56 20.53
C TRP A 83 -8.29 -6.73 19.39
N GLY A 84 -8.19 -7.85 18.67
CA GLY A 84 -9.04 -8.18 17.53
C GLY A 84 -8.76 -7.32 16.30
N ASP A 85 -9.35 -7.70 15.17
CA ASP A 85 -9.11 -7.03 13.88
C ASP A 85 -9.58 -5.57 13.90
N LYS A 86 -10.65 -5.26 14.64
CA LYS A 86 -11.15 -3.88 14.78
C LYS A 86 -10.16 -2.96 15.48
N GLY A 87 -9.51 -3.44 16.55
CA GLY A 87 -8.50 -2.69 17.28
C GLY A 87 -7.28 -2.41 16.40
N ILE A 88 -6.77 -3.44 15.73
CA ILE A 88 -5.63 -3.31 14.80
C ILE A 88 -5.99 -2.39 13.63
N ALA A 89 -7.15 -2.57 13.01
CA ALA A 89 -7.61 -1.72 11.92
C ALA A 89 -7.75 -0.25 12.36
N GLY A 90 -8.25 0.00 13.58
CA GLY A 90 -8.34 1.34 14.13
C GLY A 90 -6.98 2.04 14.24
N VAL A 91 -5.97 1.33 14.76
CA VAL A 91 -4.59 1.83 14.84
C VAL A 91 -4.04 2.12 13.44
N VAL A 92 -4.19 1.19 12.50
CA VAL A 92 -3.68 1.35 11.13
C VAL A 92 -4.37 2.51 10.42
N TYR A 93 -5.70 2.61 10.51
CA TYR A 93 -6.47 3.70 9.92
C TYR A 93 -6.05 5.07 10.48
N GLY A 94 -5.91 5.16 11.80
CA GLY A 94 -5.42 6.37 12.46
C GLY A 94 -4.02 6.76 12.01
N GLN A 95 -3.10 5.80 11.93
CA GLN A 95 -1.73 6.01 11.50
C GLN A 95 -1.63 6.46 10.02
N ILE A 96 -2.51 5.96 9.14
CA ILE A 96 -2.59 6.41 7.74
C ILE A 96 -2.98 7.88 7.64
N GLY A 97 -3.97 8.32 8.43
CA GLY A 97 -4.47 9.70 8.40
C GLY A 97 -3.58 10.68 9.17
N TYR A 98 -3.03 10.23 10.30
CA TYR A 98 -2.37 11.05 11.31
C TYR A 98 -1.07 10.38 11.81
N PRO A 99 -0.07 10.18 10.93
CA PRO A 99 1.20 9.61 11.34
C PRO A 99 1.92 10.52 12.34
N GLY A 100 2.76 9.92 13.19
CA GLY A 100 3.57 10.67 14.14
C GLY A 100 4.43 11.75 13.44
N ARG A 101 4.49 12.95 14.04
CA ARG A 101 5.14 14.14 13.45
C ARG A 101 6.64 13.98 13.18
N THR A 102 7.28 13.04 13.84
CA THR A 102 8.71 12.72 13.69
C THR A 102 8.96 11.49 12.84
N THR A 103 7.91 10.86 12.30
CA THR A 103 8.03 9.66 11.46
C THR A 103 8.26 10.05 10.01
N LEU A 104 8.93 9.17 9.25
CA LEU A 104 9.09 9.30 7.80
C LEU A 104 7.81 8.97 7.01
N MET A 105 6.75 8.53 7.69
CA MET A 105 5.50 8.12 7.06
C MET A 105 4.67 9.35 6.63
N PRO A 106 4.43 9.54 5.32
CA PRO A 106 3.56 10.61 4.85
C PRO A 106 2.11 10.38 5.26
N ALA A 107 1.43 11.46 5.65
CA ALA A 107 0.00 11.40 5.95
C ALA A 107 -0.82 11.21 4.67
N ASN A 108 -1.93 10.49 4.79
CA ASN A 108 -2.98 10.38 3.77
C ASN A 108 -2.52 9.83 2.42
N LEU A 109 -1.62 8.84 2.43
CA LEU A 109 -1.24 8.08 1.23
C LEU A 109 -2.44 7.39 0.56
N VAL A 110 -3.44 7.03 1.37
CA VAL A 110 -4.80 6.66 0.99
C VAL A 110 -5.78 7.36 1.94
N LYS A 111 -7.04 7.54 1.53
CA LYS A 111 -8.06 8.30 2.28
C LYS A 111 -9.43 7.61 2.25
N GLY A 112 -10.30 7.95 3.20
CA GLY A 112 -11.68 7.48 3.20
C GLY A 112 -11.79 5.96 3.13
N GLN A 113 -12.59 5.45 2.20
CA GLN A 113 -12.78 4.01 2.04
C GLN A 113 -11.48 3.26 1.70
N ASP A 114 -10.58 3.86 0.93
CA ASP A 114 -9.29 3.24 0.60
C ASP A 114 -8.42 3.02 1.85
N ALA A 115 -8.46 3.97 2.79
CA ALA A 115 -7.78 3.81 4.07
C ALA A 115 -8.44 2.73 4.94
N LYS A 116 -9.77 2.60 4.90
CA LYS A 116 -10.51 1.52 5.59
C LYS A 116 -10.17 0.16 5.00
N ASP A 117 -10.15 0.04 3.67
CA ASP A 117 -9.78 -1.18 2.95
C ASP A 117 -8.36 -1.64 3.30
N VAL A 118 -7.38 -0.71 3.28
CA VAL A 118 -5.98 -1.01 3.68
C VAL A 118 -5.91 -1.41 5.15
N ALA A 119 -6.55 -0.67 6.03
CA ALA A 119 -6.55 -0.97 7.47
C ALA A 119 -7.15 -2.34 7.77
N ALA A 120 -8.26 -2.69 7.13
CA ALA A 120 -8.89 -4.00 7.25
C ALA A 120 -7.99 -5.12 6.71
N TYR A 121 -7.32 -4.91 5.58
CA TYR A 121 -6.37 -5.90 5.05
C TYR A 121 -5.20 -6.14 6.01
N VAL A 122 -4.54 -5.07 6.46
CA VAL A 122 -3.44 -5.18 7.44
C VAL A 122 -3.93 -5.86 8.71
N ALA A 123 -5.11 -5.49 9.21
CA ALA A 123 -5.71 -6.13 10.37
C ALA A 123 -6.08 -7.59 10.15
N ALA A 124 -6.36 -8.05 8.93
CA ALA A 124 -6.65 -9.45 8.66
C ALA A 124 -5.39 -10.33 8.60
N VAL A 125 -4.22 -9.74 8.33
CA VAL A 125 -3.02 -10.52 7.98
C VAL A 125 -1.80 -10.25 8.85
N ALA A 126 -1.71 -9.09 9.51
CA ALA A 126 -0.56 -8.74 10.34
C ALA A 126 -0.46 -9.69 11.55
N ALA A 127 0.74 -10.25 11.73
CA ALA A 127 1.08 -11.23 12.75
C ALA A 127 0.26 -12.53 12.67
N VAL A 128 -0.34 -12.82 11.51
CA VAL A 128 -1.08 -14.06 11.24
C VAL A 128 -0.25 -14.95 10.33
N PRO A 129 0.16 -16.16 10.77
CA PRO A 129 0.95 -17.05 9.93
C PRO A 129 0.13 -17.53 8.73
N GLY A 130 0.84 -17.86 7.64
CA GLY A 130 0.25 -18.42 6.44
C GLY A 130 0.50 -17.58 5.20
N LYS A 131 -0.27 -17.86 4.14
CA LYS A 131 -0.20 -17.18 2.85
C LYS A 131 -1.59 -16.78 2.42
N ASP A 132 -1.68 -15.73 1.61
CA ASP A 132 -2.93 -15.38 0.95
C ASP A 132 -3.38 -16.50 0.00
N THR A 133 -4.69 -16.73 -0.08
CA THR A 133 -5.34 -17.71 -0.96
C THR A 133 -6.46 -17.04 -1.76
N GLY A 134 -6.95 -17.73 -2.80
CA GLY A 134 -8.07 -17.25 -3.61
C GLY A 134 -7.86 -15.84 -4.19
N LEU A 135 -8.87 -14.97 -4.08
CA LEU A 135 -8.83 -13.61 -4.60
C LEU A 135 -7.71 -12.75 -3.98
N LEU A 136 -7.34 -12.99 -2.72
CA LEU A 136 -6.23 -12.29 -2.09
C LEU A 136 -4.88 -12.70 -2.69
N ALA A 137 -4.69 -13.98 -3.02
CA ALA A 137 -3.47 -14.44 -3.68
C ALA A 137 -3.33 -13.82 -5.07
N ALA A 138 -4.43 -13.72 -5.82
CA ALA A 138 -4.46 -13.16 -7.17
C ALA A 138 -4.46 -11.61 -7.20
N ALA A 139 -4.63 -10.95 -6.06
CA ALA A 139 -4.81 -9.50 -6.01
C ALA A 139 -3.59 -8.71 -6.52
N VAL A 140 -2.38 -9.22 -6.25
CA VAL A 140 -1.12 -8.57 -6.64
C VAL A 140 -0.19 -9.63 -7.23
N PRO A 141 0.31 -9.45 -8.46
CA PRO A 141 1.30 -10.35 -9.04
C PRO A 141 2.56 -10.44 -8.17
N THR A 142 3.17 -11.63 -8.14
CA THR A 142 4.46 -11.80 -7.46
C THR A 142 5.54 -11.00 -8.19
N PRO A 143 6.32 -10.15 -7.49
CA PRO A 143 7.45 -9.45 -8.09
C PRO A 143 8.47 -10.40 -8.71
N GLY A 144 9.13 -9.96 -9.77
CA GLY A 144 10.22 -10.72 -10.37
C GLY A 144 9.79 -11.98 -11.14
N GLY A 145 8.48 -12.18 -11.35
CA GLY A 145 7.93 -13.28 -12.16
C GLY A 145 7.93 -13.03 -13.67
N GLY A 146 8.49 -11.91 -14.13
CA GLY A 146 8.60 -11.61 -15.56
C GLY A 146 9.59 -12.54 -16.27
N LYS A 147 9.39 -12.71 -17.58
CA LYS A 147 10.35 -13.41 -18.44
C LYS A 147 11.71 -12.69 -18.37
N PRO A 148 12.85 -13.41 -18.47
CA PRO A 148 14.17 -12.79 -18.50
C PRO A 148 14.25 -11.65 -19.52
N ALA A 149 14.86 -10.53 -19.15
CA ALA A 149 15.12 -9.44 -20.07
C ALA A 149 16.19 -9.88 -21.06
N VAL A 150 15.98 -9.64 -22.35
CA VAL A 150 16.96 -9.95 -23.40
C VAL A 150 17.26 -8.65 -24.11
N GLU A 151 18.53 -8.31 -24.23
CA GLU A 151 18.96 -7.18 -25.05
C GLU A 151 18.52 -7.38 -26.50
N GLN A 152 17.97 -6.33 -27.09
CA GLN A 152 17.56 -6.30 -28.49
C GLN A 152 18.16 -5.06 -29.15
N ASN A 153 18.96 -5.27 -30.19
CA ASN A 153 19.56 -4.21 -31.00
C ASN A 153 20.31 -3.16 -30.16
N GLY A 154 21.16 -3.59 -29.22
CA GLY A 154 21.91 -2.68 -28.35
C GLY A 154 21.09 -2.08 -27.21
N VAL A 155 19.83 -2.49 -27.00
CA VAL A 155 18.97 -1.95 -25.93
C VAL A 155 18.56 -3.05 -24.97
N LEU A 156 18.91 -2.90 -23.69
CA LEU A 156 18.47 -3.76 -22.60
C LEU A 156 17.44 -3.03 -21.75
N THR A 157 16.19 -3.52 -21.75
CA THR A 157 15.10 -2.94 -20.95
C THR A 157 14.78 -3.83 -19.75
N ILE A 158 14.82 -3.26 -18.55
CA ILE A 158 14.47 -3.92 -17.29
C ILE A 158 13.51 -2.99 -16.55
N GLU A 159 12.27 -3.44 -16.31
CA GLU A 159 11.24 -2.56 -15.75
C GLU A 159 11.22 -2.63 -14.22
N ALA A 160 10.94 -1.51 -13.55
CA ALA A 160 10.55 -1.53 -12.14
C ALA A 160 9.15 -2.16 -11.99
N ASP A 161 8.88 -2.82 -10.86
CA ASP A 161 7.56 -3.38 -10.59
C ASP A 161 6.49 -2.27 -10.60
N PRO A 162 5.46 -2.37 -11.46
CA PRO A 162 4.47 -1.31 -11.59
C PRO A 162 3.55 -1.18 -10.36
N ASN A 163 3.55 -2.19 -9.47
CA ASN A 163 2.75 -2.19 -8.25
C ASN A 163 3.50 -1.58 -7.05
N GLY A 164 4.67 -0.95 -7.25
CA GLY A 164 5.37 -0.23 -6.19
C GLY A 164 6.17 -1.11 -5.24
N GLN A 165 6.34 -2.40 -5.57
CA GLN A 165 7.25 -3.25 -4.81
C GLN A 165 8.70 -2.90 -5.12
N LEU A 166 9.59 -3.09 -4.14
CA LEU A 166 11.03 -2.87 -4.29
C LEU A 166 11.65 -4.01 -5.13
N ALA A 167 11.30 -4.05 -6.41
CA ALA A 167 11.65 -5.13 -7.31
C ALA A 167 11.69 -4.65 -8.75
N TYR A 168 12.45 -5.39 -9.56
CA TYR A 168 12.31 -5.38 -11.01
C TYR A 168 11.29 -6.43 -11.44
N THR A 169 10.64 -6.21 -12.57
CA THR A 169 9.76 -7.24 -13.17
C THR A 169 10.59 -8.42 -13.66
N GLN A 170 11.79 -8.18 -14.19
CA GLN A 170 12.77 -9.20 -14.55
C GLN A 170 13.84 -9.33 -13.47
N THR A 171 14.06 -10.54 -12.96
CA THR A 171 15.15 -10.88 -12.02
C THR A 171 16.40 -11.40 -12.71
N THR A 172 16.30 -11.71 -14.00
CA THR A 172 17.42 -12.11 -14.84
C THR A 172 17.40 -11.34 -16.16
N ALA A 173 18.59 -11.05 -16.67
CA ALA A 173 18.81 -10.35 -17.92
C ALA A 173 19.95 -10.99 -18.71
N THR A 174 19.90 -10.92 -20.02
CA THR A 174 20.99 -11.33 -20.92
C THR A 174 21.31 -10.24 -21.93
N ALA A 175 22.60 -10.01 -22.17
CA ALA A 175 23.10 -9.04 -23.14
C ALA A 175 24.29 -9.62 -23.93
N THR A 176 24.66 -8.97 -25.01
CA THR A 176 25.89 -9.23 -25.77
C THR A 176 26.98 -8.29 -25.27
N ALA A 177 28.24 -8.73 -25.28
CA ALA A 177 29.36 -7.86 -25.01
C ALA A 177 29.43 -6.72 -26.03
N GLY A 178 29.70 -5.51 -25.55
CA GLY A 178 29.76 -4.30 -26.38
C GLY A 178 28.89 -3.16 -25.87
N PRO A 179 28.67 -2.13 -26.72
CA PRO A 179 27.84 -0.98 -26.40
C PRO A 179 26.39 -1.37 -26.12
N VAL A 180 25.82 -0.84 -25.05
CA VAL A 180 24.41 -1.05 -24.67
C VAL A 180 23.78 0.24 -24.18
N GLU A 181 22.50 0.42 -24.48
CA GLU A 181 21.60 1.35 -23.80
C GLU A 181 20.75 0.56 -22.79
N LEU A 182 20.96 0.83 -21.51
CA LEU A 182 20.14 0.34 -20.42
C LEU A 182 18.92 1.25 -20.25
N ARG A 183 17.71 0.69 -20.25
CA ARG A 183 16.46 1.41 -20.02
C ARG A 183 15.68 0.83 -18.85
N MET A 184 15.20 1.70 -17.98
CA MET A 184 14.34 1.36 -16.86
C MET A 184 13.03 2.15 -16.88
N PRO A 185 11.96 1.59 -17.47
CA PRO A 185 10.61 2.10 -17.28
C PRO A 185 10.18 1.97 -15.81
N ASN A 186 9.60 3.04 -15.28
CA ASN A 186 9.03 3.10 -13.94
C ASN A 186 7.61 3.69 -13.98
N LYS A 187 6.63 2.86 -13.59
CA LYS A 187 5.21 3.21 -13.56
C LYS A 187 4.63 3.26 -12.13
N SER A 188 5.46 3.04 -11.11
CA SER A 188 4.98 2.78 -9.75
C SER A 188 4.79 4.05 -8.90
N GLY A 189 5.49 5.13 -9.24
CA GLY A 189 5.57 6.32 -8.39
C GLY A 189 6.54 6.18 -7.22
N VAL A 190 7.24 5.05 -7.10
CA VAL A 190 8.33 4.82 -6.15
C VAL A 190 9.66 5.11 -6.86
N PRO A 191 10.60 5.88 -6.28
CA PRO A 191 11.88 6.17 -6.93
C PRO A 191 12.70 4.91 -7.21
N HIS A 192 13.16 4.74 -8.45
CA HIS A 192 14.03 3.63 -8.84
C HIS A 192 15.12 4.10 -9.80
N ASN A 193 16.20 3.33 -9.88
CA ASN A 193 17.21 3.39 -10.93
C ASN A 193 17.74 1.98 -11.17
N ILE A 194 18.58 1.79 -12.19
CA ILE A 194 19.39 0.59 -12.34
C ILE A 194 20.86 0.98 -12.34
N GLU A 195 21.64 0.27 -11.51
CA GLU A 195 23.09 0.27 -11.54
C GLU A 195 23.60 -1.14 -11.74
N ILE A 196 24.63 -1.31 -12.57
CA ILE A 196 25.27 -2.60 -12.83
C ILE A 196 26.57 -2.66 -12.03
N GLU A 197 26.64 -3.54 -11.04
CA GLU A 197 27.79 -3.70 -10.17
C GLU A 197 29.04 -4.09 -10.97
N GLY A 198 30.13 -3.33 -10.80
CA GLY A 198 31.37 -3.56 -11.53
C GLY A 198 31.37 -3.09 -13.00
N ALA A 199 30.27 -2.51 -13.48
CA ALA A 199 30.23 -1.78 -14.75
C ALA A 199 29.95 -0.29 -14.48
N SER A 200 30.59 0.61 -15.23
CA SER A 200 30.34 2.05 -15.12
C SER A 200 29.00 2.45 -15.81
N ILE A 201 27.91 1.75 -15.47
CA ILE A 201 26.58 1.93 -16.04
C ILE A 201 25.57 2.08 -14.91
N ALA A 202 25.08 3.31 -14.73
CA ALA A 202 24.04 3.64 -13.77
C ALA A 202 23.06 4.63 -14.41
N THR A 203 21.76 4.36 -14.30
CA THR A 203 20.71 5.31 -14.69
C THR A 203 20.49 6.34 -13.57
N ASN A 204 19.93 7.50 -13.93
CA ASN A 204 19.39 8.43 -12.95
C ASN A 204 18.23 7.78 -12.16
N ILE A 205 18.01 8.25 -10.93
CA ILE A 205 16.85 7.89 -10.12
C ILE A 205 15.63 8.64 -10.64
N VAL A 206 14.56 7.91 -10.99
CA VAL A 206 13.29 8.47 -11.46
C VAL A 206 12.13 7.93 -10.64
N LYS A 207 11.18 8.82 -10.29
CA LYS A 207 9.92 8.46 -9.62
C LYS A 207 8.89 7.88 -10.59
N SER A 208 8.96 8.31 -11.85
CA SER A 208 8.13 7.84 -12.95
C SER A 208 8.81 8.11 -14.29
N GLY A 209 8.33 7.48 -15.36
CA GLY A 209 8.92 7.60 -16.69
C GLY A 209 10.03 6.60 -16.92
N THR A 210 10.92 6.87 -17.87
CA THR A 210 12.02 5.95 -18.21
C THR A 210 13.36 6.60 -17.87
N ALA A 211 14.16 5.92 -17.04
CA ALA A 211 15.57 6.27 -16.87
C ALA A 211 16.42 5.49 -17.88
N SER A 212 17.43 6.13 -18.46
CA SER A 212 18.33 5.48 -19.41
C SER A 212 19.79 5.79 -19.10
N ALA A 213 20.68 4.87 -19.43
CA ALA A 213 22.13 5.06 -19.42
C ALA A 213 22.78 4.29 -20.58
N LYS A 214 23.84 4.83 -21.14
CA LYS A 214 24.65 4.14 -22.15
C LYS A 214 25.98 3.72 -21.55
N GLY A 215 26.51 2.58 -21.99
CA GLY A 215 27.83 2.13 -21.62
C GLY A 215 28.27 0.92 -22.42
N THR A 216 29.33 0.26 -21.96
CA THR A 216 29.88 -0.92 -22.61
C THR A 216 29.94 -2.06 -21.61
N LEU A 217 29.37 -3.20 -21.98
CA LEU A 217 29.41 -4.42 -21.20
C LEU A 217 30.56 -5.31 -21.66
N LYS A 218 31.34 -5.81 -20.70
CA LYS A 218 32.32 -6.87 -20.95
C LYS A 218 31.62 -8.23 -20.79
N PRO A 219 32.11 -9.31 -21.44
CA PRO A 219 31.63 -10.66 -21.16
C PRO A 219 31.73 -10.98 -19.67
N GLY A 220 30.72 -11.65 -19.12
CA GLY A 220 30.71 -11.99 -17.70
C GLY A 220 29.32 -12.05 -17.07
N THR A 221 29.29 -12.21 -15.75
CA THR A 221 28.06 -12.17 -14.95
C THR A 221 28.13 -10.99 -14.01
N PHE A 222 27.06 -10.20 -13.96
CA PHE A 222 26.95 -9.00 -13.15
C PHE A 222 25.67 -9.03 -12.32
N THR A 223 25.67 -8.27 -11.23
CA THR A 223 24.46 -7.92 -10.48
C THR A 223 23.98 -6.57 -10.98
N TYR A 224 22.70 -6.44 -11.33
CA TYR A 224 22.07 -5.13 -11.43
C TYR A 224 21.18 -4.89 -10.21
N PHE A 225 21.17 -3.67 -9.68
CA PHE A 225 20.47 -3.33 -8.46
C PHE A 225 19.94 -1.90 -8.48
N CYS A 226 19.00 -1.58 -7.58
CA CYS A 226 18.57 -0.20 -7.36
C CYS A 226 19.37 0.42 -6.22
N ALA A 227 19.98 1.58 -6.48
CA ALA A 227 20.85 2.32 -5.56
C ALA A 227 20.10 3.24 -4.60
N VAL A 228 18.77 3.37 -4.74
CA VAL A 228 17.95 4.10 -3.77
C VAL A 228 18.12 3.45 -2.39
N PRO A 229 18.39 4.23 -1.33
CA PRO A 229 18.66 3.68 0.00
C PRO A 229 17.60 2.67 0.44
N GLY A 230 18.05 1.51 0.91
CA GLY A 230 17.18 0.41 1.34
C GLY A 230 16.60 -0.45 0.23
N HIS A 231 16.58 -0.02 -1.05
CA HIS A 231 15.94 -0.79 -2.12
C HIS A 231 16.69 -2.09 -2.46
N ARG A 232 18.02 -2.03 -2.56
CA ARG A 232 18.86 -3.24 -2.71
C ARG A 232 18.67 -4.20 -1.52
N ALA A 233 18.63 -3.68 -0.30
CA ALA A 233 18.41 -4.47 0.92
C ALA A 233 17.00 -5.10 0.96
N GLY A 234 15.99 -4.40 0.44
CA GLY A 234 14.65 -4.90 0.19
C GLY A 234 14.55 -5.96 -0.92
N GLY A 235 15.68 -6.28 -1.58
CA GLY A 235 15.76 -7.33 -2.60
C GLY A 235 15.59 -6.83 -4.04
N MET A 236 15.70 -5.52 -4.29
CA MET A 236 15.65 -4.96 -5.65
C MET A 236 16.96 -5.19 -6.40
N VAL A 237 17.20 -6.46 -6.74
CA VAL A 237 18.39 -6.97 -7.42
C VAL A 237 18.02 -7.95 -8.52
N GLY A 238 18.88 -8.10 -9.50
CA GLY A 238 18.80 -9.16 -10.50
C GLY A 238 20.16 -9.50 -11.09
N LYS A 239 20.19 -10.57 -11.88
CA LYS A 239 21.40 -11.13 -12.48
C LYS A 239 21.46 -10.81 -13.97
N LEU A 240 22.53 -10.15 -14.42
CA LEU A 240 22.82 -9.93 -15.84
C LEU A 240 23.91 -10.90 -16.29
N THR A 241 23.66 -11.61 -17.39
CA THR A 241 24.66 -12.45 -18.07
C THR A 241 25.02 -11.82 -19.41
N VAL A 242 26.28 -11.51 -19.62
CA VAL A 242 26.81 -10.91 -20.85
C VAL A 242 27.62 -11.96 -21.59
N LYS A 243 27.22 -12.27 -22.82
CA LYS A 243 27.86 -13.27 -23.69
C LYS A 243 28.71 -12.62 -24.77
#